data_AF-A0A0D9XCF6-F1
#
_entry.id   AF-A0A0D9XCF6-F1
#
_cell.length_a   1.000
_cell.length_b   1.000
_cell.length_c   1.000
_cell.angle_alpha   90.00
_cell.angle_beta   90.00
_cell.angle_gamma   90.00
#
_symmetry.space_group_name_H-M   'P 1'
#
loop_
_entity.id
_entity.type
_entity.pdbx_description
1 polymer ?
#
loop_
_entity_poly.entity_id
_entity_poly.type
_entity_poly.pdbx_seq_one_letter_code
_entity_poly.pdbx_strand_id
1 'polypeptide(L)'
;MSAPCGTMVIHPTDGGNIHAFKAITPCAILDILSPPYSSEDGRHCSYFRRCQKADPSGILSNRSKGSEIVWLEEHQPPNKFVIKRDLYTGPPLNL
;
A
#
# COMPACT_ATOMS: atom_id res chain seq x y z
N MET A 1 -10.26 -8.89 5.64
CA MET A 1 -9.62 -10.20 5.47
C MET A 1 -9.36 -10.78 6.84
N SER A 2 -9.66 -12.05 7.06
CA SER A 2 -9.44 -12.76 8.33
C SER A 2 -8.94 -14.16 8.01
N ALA A 3 -8.03 -14.70 8.82
CA ALA A 3 -7.59 -16.09 8.65
C ALA A 3 -8.76 -17.06 8.92
N PRO A 4 -8.87 -18.17 8.16
CA PRO A 4 -8.06 -18.51 6.99
C PRO A 4 -8.44 -17.65 5.77
N CYS A 5 -7.44 -17.21 5.01
CA CYS A 5 -7.62 -16.47 3.76
C CYS A 5 -6.54 -16.85 2.75
N GLY A 6 -6.86 -16.71 1.45
CA GLY A 6 -5.87 -16.87 0.39
C GLY A 6 -4.84 -15.74 0.37
N THR A 7 -3.68 -16.01 -0.21
CA THR A 7 -2.64 -15.00 -0.45
C THR A 7 -3.11 -13.99 -1.50
N MET A 8 -2.82 -12.70 -1.28
CA MET A 8 -3.01 -11.66 -2.29
C MET A 8 -1.72 -11.46 -3.07
N VAL A 9 -1.84 -11.23 -4.38
CA VAL A 9 -0.71 -10.90 -5.25
C VAL A 9 -0.93 -9.53 -5.84
N ILE A 10 0.06 -8.66 -5.68
CA ILE A 10 0.08 -7.31 -6.26
C ILE A 10 1.23 -7.23 -7.26
N HIS A 11 1.00 -6.56 -8.38
CA HIS A 11 1.97 -6.35 -9.45
C HIS A 11 2.28 -4.85 -9.57
N PRO A 12 3.38 -4.46 -10.24
CA PRO A 12 3.75 -3.04 -10.37
C PRO A 12 2.65 -2.14 -10.94
N THR A 13 1.76 -2.68 -11.78
CA THR A 13 0.70 -1.91 -12.44
C THR A 13 -0.68 -2.57 -12.38
N ASP A 14 -0.87 -3.61 -11.55
CA ASP A 14 -2.15 -4.32 -11.42
C ASP A 14 -2.30 -4.99 -10.03
N GLY A 15 -3.49 -5.45 -9.68
CA GLY A 15 -3.77 -6.17 -8.43
C GLY A 15 -3.87 -5.29 -7.19
N GLY A 16 -3.83 -3.96 -7.33
CA GLY A 16 -3.90 -3.02 -6.21
C GLY A 16 -2.53 -2.61 -5.65
N ASN A 17 -1.61 -2.19 -6.53
CA ASN A 17 -0.28 -1.71 -6.15
C ASN A 17 -0.29 -0.53 -5.15
N ILE A 18 -1.41 0.19 -5.06
CA ILE A 18 -1.65 1.18 -3.99
C ILE A 18 -2.74 0.62 -3.07
N HIS A 19 -2.39 0.38 -1.81
CA HIS A 19 -3.29 -0.20 -0.82
C HIS A 19 -3.00 0.35 0.58
N ALA A 20 -3.94 0.12 1.50
CA ALA A 20 -3.82 0.51 2.90
C ALA A 20 -4.37 -0.59 3.81
N PHE A 21 -3.65 -0.89 4.89
CA PHE A 21 -4.12 -1.80 5.93
C PHE A 21 -4.67 -1.03 7.13
N LYS A 22 -5.82 -1.47 7.63
CA LYS A 22 -6.41 -0.99 8.88
C LYS A 22 -6.79 -2.20 9.72
N ALA A 23 -6.02 -2.45 10.78
CA ALA A 23 -6.31 -3.52 11.71
C ALA A 23 -7.65 -3.25 12.44
N ILE A 24 -8.55 -4.23 12.42
CA ILE A 24 -9.82 -4.21 13.20
C ILE A 24 -9.59 -4.85 14.57
N THR A 25 -8.86 -5.96 14.57
CA THR A 25 -8.34 -6.67 15.75
C THR A 25 -6.82 -6.76 15.65
N PRO A 26 -6.09 -7.14 16.72
CA PRO A 26 -4.69 -7.54 16.58
C PRO A 26 -4.53 -8.58 15.47
N CYS A 27 -3.60 -8.34 14.56
CA CYS A 27 -3.38 -9.18 13.38
C CYS A 27 -1.91 -9.19 13.00
N ALA A 28 -1.51 -10.23 12.26
CA ALA A 28 -0.20 -10.33 11.64
C ALA A 28 -0.36 -10.37 10.12
N ILE A 29 0.58 -9.75 9.41
CA ILE A 29 0.67 -9.76 7.95
C ILE A 29 2.06 -10.29 7.60
N LEU A 30 2.13 -11.24 6.66
CA LEU A 30 3.37 -11.73 6.09
C LEU A 30 3.45 -11.25 4.64
N ASP A 31 4.33 -10.30 4.37
CA ASP A 31 4.55 -9.74 3.04
C ASP A 31 5.90 -10.22 2.47
N ILE A 32 5.89 -10.62 1.20
CA ILE A 32 7.07 -10.96 0.42
C ILE A 32 7.21 -9.94 -0.69
N LEU A 33 8.29 -9.17 -0.68
CA LEU A 33 8.57 -8.13 -1.67
C LEU A 33 9.64 -8.61 -2.66
N SER A 34 9.37 -8.47 -3.96
CA SER A 34 10.31 -8.84 -5.02
C SER A 34 10.28 -7.85 -6.20
N PRO A 35 11.32 -7.01 -6.37
CA PRO A 35 12.41 -6.74 -5.43
C PRO A 35 11.93 -5.94 -4.20
N PRO A 36 12.71 -5.92 -3.09
CA PRO A 36 12.43 -5.03 -1.96
C PRO A 36 12.67 -3.56 -2.32
N TYR A 37 12.13 -2.66 -1.50
CA TYR A 37 12.44 -1.23 -1.56
C TYR A 37 13.95 -0.98 -1.43
N SER A 38 14.44 0.04 -2.14
CA SER A 38 15.85 0.44 -2.16
C SER A 38 15.93 1.90 -2.56
N SER A 39 16.43 2.75 -1.66
CA SER A 39 16.61 4.17 -1.98
C SER A 39 17.71 4.39 -3.01
N GLU A 40 18.74 3.55 -3.01
CA GLU A 40 19.87 3.64 -3.96
C GLU A 40 19.41 3.33 -5.39
N ASP A 41 18.47 2.41 -5.54
CA ASP A 41 17.90 2.04 -6.84
C ASP A 41 16.60 2.80 -7.19
N GLY A 42 16.26 3.85 -6.41
CA GLY A 42 15.04 4.66 -6.64
C GLY A 42 13.71 3.98 -6.33
N ARG A 43 13.70 2.83 -5.65
CA ARG A 43 12.50 2.11 -5.19
C ARG A 43 12.09 2.60 -3.79
N HIS A 44 11.63 3.84 -3.71
CA HIS A 44 11.10 4.42 -2.47
C HIS A 44 9.66 3.95 -2.19
N CYS A 45 9.28 3.91 -0.91
CA CYS A 45 7.90 3.73 -0.50
C CYS A 45 7.23 5.11 -0.34
N SER A 46 6.31 5.42 -1.25
CA SER A 46 5.54 6.66 -1.24
C SER A 46 4.15 6.44 -0.65
N TYR A 47 3.67 7.42 0.12
CA TYR A 47 2.37 7.38 0.77
C TYR A 47 1.41 8.34 0.07
N PHE A 48 0.15 7.91 -0.01
CA PHE A 48 -0.90 8.64 -0.72
C PHE A 48 -2.14 8.78 0.16
N ARG A 49 -2.93 9.82 -0.12
CA ARG A 49 -4.29 9.96 0.41
C ARG A 49 -5.24 10.38 -0.70
N ARG A 50 -6.53 10.13 -0.49
CA ARG A 50 -7.57 10.62 -1.39
C ARG A 50 -7.59 12.15 -1.39
N CYS A 51 -7.59 12.74 -2.59
CA CYS A 51 -7.80 14.17 -2.75
C CYS A 51 -9.20 14.56 -2.25
N GLN A 52 -9.31 15.66 -1.49
CA GLN A 52 -10.61 16.16 -1.03
C GLN A 52 -11.46 16.73 -2.17
N LYS A 53 -10.83 17.16 -3.26
CA LYS A 53 -11.49 17.67 -4.46
C LYS A 53 -11.58 16.56 -5.52
N ALA A 54 -12.78 16.36 -6.05
CA ALA A 54 -13.08 15.26 -6.98
C ALA A 54 -12.46 15.42 -8.38
N ASP A 55 -11.97 16.60 -8.74
CA ASP A 55 -11.18 16.83 -9.95
C ASP A 55 -10.36 18.12 -9.77
N PRO A 56 -9.12 18.04 -9.26
CA PRO A 56 -8.27 19.23 -9.10
C PRO A 56 -7.91 19.89 -10.45
N SER A 57 -8.05 19.16 -11.56
CA SER A 57 -7.54 19.54 -12.88
C SER A 57 -8.63 19.87 -13.91
N GLY A 58 -9.86 19.42 -13.70
CA GLY A 58 -10.97 19.51 -14.65
C GLY A 58 -10.88 18.55 -15.85
N ILE A 59 -9.84 17.70 -15.93
CA ILE A 59 -9.47 16.97 -17.15
C ILE A 59 -10.30 15.70 -17.38
N LEU A 60 -10.78 15.04 -16.30
CA LEU A 60 -11.42 13.72 -16.38
C LEU A 60 -12.95 13.74 -16.31
N SER A 61 -13.56 14.93 -16.24
CA SER A 61 -15.02 15.12 -16.27
C SER A 61 -15.73 14.50 -17.48
N ASN A 62 -14.97 14.08 -18.51
CA ASN A 62 -15.47 13.55 -19.79
C ASN A 62 -15.23 12.04 -20.01
N ARG A 63 -14.61 11.30 -19.08
CA ARG A 63 -14.43 9.84 -19.22
C ARG A 63 -15.57 9.08 -18.53
N SER A 64 -16.50 8.63 -19.37
CA SER A 64 -17.47 7.52 -19.22
C SER A 64 -17.79 6.97 -17.81
N LYS A 65 -19.08 7.05 -17.47
CA LYS A 65 -19.87 6.60 -16.31
C LYS A 65 -19.65 5.16 -15.74
N GLY A 66 -18.54 4.47 -15.99
CA GLY A 66 -18.36 3.06 -15.66
C GLY A 66 -17.43 2.73 -14.48
N SER A 67 -16.46 3.60 -14.16
CA SER A 67 -15.41 3.29 -13.18
C SER A 67 -15.34 4.39 -12.13
N GLU A 68 -15.38 4.04 -10.84
CA GLU A 68 -15.15 5.00 -9.75
C GLU A 68 -13.67 5.43 -9.80
N ILE A 69 -13.41 6.58 -10.42
CA ILE A 69 -12.08 7.18 -10.45
C ILE A 69 -11.86 7.89 -9.11
N VAL A 70 -10.71 7.62 -8.49
CA VAL A 70 -10.29 8.28 -7.26
C VAL A 70 -8.98 9.01 -7.51
N TRP A 71 -8.94 10.29 -7.17
CA TRP A 71 -7.70 11.07 -7.18
C TRP A 71 -6.91 10.84 -5.90
N LEU A 72 -5.62 10.60 -6.07
CA LEU A 72 -4.66 10.43 -4.98
C LEU A 72 -3.61 11.53 -5.05
N GLU A 73 -3.24 12.08 -3.90
CA GLU A 73 -2.11 12.98 -3.75
C GLU A 73 -1.08 12.37 -2.81
N GLU A 74 0.20 12.64 -3.07
CA GLU A 74 1.27 12.28 -2.15
C GLU A 74 1.07 12.95 -0.80
N HIS A 75 1.33 12.21 0.27
CA HIS A 75 1.12 12.69 1.62
C HIS A 75 2.08 12.01 2.58
N GLN A 76 2.74 12.78 3.43
CA GLN A 76 3.55 12.22 4.50
C GLN A 76 2.66 11.68 5.63
N PRO A 77 2.81 10.42 6.06
CA PRO A 77 2.06 9.88 7.19
C PRO A 77 2.21 10.75 8.44
N PRO A 78 1.18 10.83 9.28
CA PRO A 78 1.26 11.61 10.51
C PRO A 78 2.26 10.98 11.49
N ASN A 79 2.85 11.77 12.40
CA ASN A 79 3.86 11.31 13.38
C ASN A 79 3.42 10.09 14.23
N LYS A 80 2.11 9.85 14.35
CA LYS A 80 1.54 8.68 15.06
C LYS A 80 1.67 7.36 14.27
N PHE A 81 2.01 7.42 12.99
CA PHE A 81 2.30 6.24 12.18
C PHE A 81 3.77 5.86 12.40
N VAL A 82 3.99 4.85 13.24
CA VAL A 82 5.33 4.40 13.64
C VAL A 82 5.47 2.91 13.34
N ILE A 83 6.53 2.57 12.61
CA ILE A 83 6.95 1.18 12.38
C ILE A 83 8.17 0.93 13.28
N LYS A 84 8.07 -0.05 14.17
CA LYS A 84 9.19 -0.49 14.99
C LYS A 84 9.73 -1.80 14.42
N ARG A 85 11.00 -1.79 14.04
CA ARG A 85 11.71 -2.99 13.62
C ARG A 85 12.12 -3.78 14.85
N ASP A 86 11.97 -5.10 14.77
CA ASP A 86 12.43 -6.03 15.80
C ASP A 86 13.23 -7.18 15.17
N LEU A 87 13.93 -7.94 16.01
CA LEU A 87 14.67 -9.13 15.60
C LEU A 87 13.72 -10.33 15.51
N TYR A 88 13.88 -11.13 14.45
CA TYR A 88 13.13 -12.36 14.30
C TYR A 88 13.63 -13.42 15.29
N THR A 89 12.71 -14.00 16.07
CA THR A 89 12.99 -14.98 17.13
C THR A 89 12.36 -16.35 16.87
N GLY A 90 11.83 -16.58 15.66
CA GLY A 90 11.28 -17.87 15.27
C GLY A 90 12.37 -18.88 14.88
N PRO A 91 11.96 -20.03 14.30
CA PRO A 91 12.89 -21.05 13.84
C PRO A 91 13.93 -20.50 12.85
N PRO A 92 15.18 -20.97 12.90
CA PRO A 92 16.25 -20.48 12.03
C PRO A 92 15.87 -20.62 10.55
N LEU A 93 16.15 -19.57 9.78
CA LEU A 93 15.95 -19.56 8.34
C LEU A 93 17.27 -19.87 7.67
N ASN A 94 17.31 -20.95 6.88
CA ASN A 94 18.39 -21.21 5.94
C ASN A 94 18.00 -20.57 4.61
N LEU A 95 18.41 -19.32 4.42
CA LEU A 95 18.16 -18.54 3.20
C LEU A 95 19.29 -18.71 2.19
#